data_AF-A0A9W6ZKE7-F1
#
_entry.id   AF-A0A9W6ZKE7-F1
#
_cell.length_a   1.000
_cell.length_b   1.000
_cell.length_c   1.000
_cell.angle_alpha   90.00
_cell.angle_beta   90.00
_cell.angle_gamma   90.00
#
_symmetry.space_group_name_H-M   'P 1'
#
loop_
_entity.id
_entity.type
_entity.pdbx_description
1 polymer ?
#
loop_
_entity_poly.entity_id
_entity_poly.type
_entity_poly.pdbx_seq_one_letter_code
_entity_poly.pdbx_strand_id
1 'polypeptide(L)'
;MSKISSFTDSDLLLLPSPRMRSLFLGARSASLSPSVVLAFAALYEDMKVLRLGGDMIFGYLTRQADKSREEIERQRRGIGEGVGRVVSEEEVKAGFSVFEGIDVNKDGEISREELEVRGEGVLEVFGEDFDEFMKALITAIEDSDGTVTIEEILLRNRECVGGEEGGRGEEELCVAFGEKELKFTAMLSQVAEWEESGVSASGRSGIILDGCYAGLKNEEVVEALRIVYTDYSALRLAGDLIFKLLKVAVGRKGE
;
A
#
# COMPACT_ATOMS: atom_id res chain seq x y z
N MET A 1 -2.81 -1.06 19.14
CA MET A 1 -2.01 -0.92 17.91
C MET A 1 -1.07 -2.12 17.62
N SER A 2 -1.11 -3.24 18.36
CA SER A 2 -0.09 -4.30 18.22
C SER A 2 -0.22 -5.24 17.01
N LYS A 3 -1.34 -5.21 16.27
CA LYS A 3 -1.54 -6.12 15.12
C LYS A 3 -0.88 -5.65 13.83
N ILE A 4 -0.74 -4.35 13.59
CA ILE A 4 -0.15 -3.88 12.31
C ILE A 4 1.36 -4.21 12.27
N SER A 5 2.04 -4.12 13.40
CA SER A 5 3.47 -4.44 13.50
C SER A 5 3.78 -5.94 13.40
N SER A 6 2.78 -6.82 13.46
CA SER A 6 3.00 -8.27 13.31
C SER A 6 2.99 -8.74 11.86
N PHE A 7 2.62 -7.88 10.90
CA PHE A 7 2.70 -8.22 9.48
C PHE A 7 4.11 -7.99 8.95
N THR A 8 4.65 -9.01 8.30
CA THR A 8 5.96 -9.00 7.64
C THR A 8 5.88 -8.28 6.30
N ASP A 9 7.02 -7.90 5.72
CA ASP A 9 7.04 -7.36 4.35
C ASP A 9 6.45 -8.36 3.34
N SER A 10 6.67 -9.66 3.56
CA SER A 10 6.07 -10.73 2.76
C SER A 10 4.54 -10.67 2.80
N ASP A 11 3.95 -10.53 4.00
CA ASP A 11 2.50 -10.44 4.15
C ASP A 11 1.91 -9.23 3.41
N LEU A 12 2.68 -8.14 3.33
CA LEU A 12 2.23 -6.89 2.70
C LEU A 12 2.37 -6.90 1.17
N LEU A 13 3.40 -7.53 0.61
CA LEU A 13 3.58 -7.65 -0.86
C LEU A 13 2.36 -8.30 -1.53
N LEU A 14 1.69 -9.17 -0.79
CA LEU A 14 0.60 -10.02 -1.24
C LEU A 14 -0.78 -9.37 -1.08
N LEU A 15 -0.83 -8.13 -0.56
CA LEU A 15 -2.05 -7.34 -0.61
C LEU A 15 -2.34 -6.94 -2.06
N PRO A 16 -3.59 -7.14 -2.55
CA PRO A 16 -3.92 -6.96 -3.96
C PRO A 16 -3.80 -5.51 -4.42
N SER A 17 -3.98 -4.55 -3.52
CA SER A 17 -3.98 -3.13 -3.87
C SER A 17 -2.67 -2.46 -3.48
N PRO A 18 -1.93 -1.86 -4.44
CA PRO A 18 -0.75 -1.05 -4.14
C PRO A 18 -1.02 0.07 -3.13
N ARG A 19 -2.21 0.69 -3.21
CA ARG A 19 -2.65 1.71 -2.24
C ARG A 19 -2.75 1.15 -0.83
N MET A 20 -3.25 -0.08 -0.69
CA MET A 20 -3.36 -0.73 0.61
C MET A 20 -1.98 -1.06 1.18
N ARG A 21 -1.04 -1.50 0.33
CA ARG A 21 0.37 -1.70 0.70
C ARG A 21 0.97 -0.41 1.26
N SER A 22 0.82 0.70 0.55
CA SER A 22 1.29 2.01 1.01
C SER A 22 0.68 2.44 2.35
N LEU A 23 -0.63 2.21 2.56
CA LEU A 23 -1.29 2.50 3.84
C LEU A 23 -0.70 1.67 4.99
N PHE A 24 -0.41 0.38 4.76
CA PHE A 24 0.19 -0.48 5.77
C PHE A 24 1.63 -0.09 6.09
N LEU A 25 2.44 0.15 5.06
CA LEU A 25 3.83 0.58 5.22
C LEU A 25 3.89 1.90 6.01
N GLY A 26 3.11 2.91 5.61
CA GLY A 26 3.05 4.17 6.34
C GLY A 26 2.52 4.03 7.75
N ALA A 27 1.51 3.18 8.00
CA ALA A 27 1.03 2.91 9.36
C ALA A 27 2.11 2.23 10.24
N ARG A 28 2.86 1.28 9.67
CA ARG A 28 3.98 0.63 10.35
C ARG A 28 5.10 1.63 10.65
N SER A 29 5.53 2.40 9.65
CA SER A 29 6.54 3.45 9.80
C SER A 29 6.15 4.51 10.82
N ALA A 30 4.88 4.94 10.82
CA ALA A 30 4.35 5.84 11.83
C ALA A 30 4.43 5.24 13.25
N SER A 31 4.14 3.94 13.40
CA SER A 31 4.20 3.24 14.70
C SER A 31 5.62 3.10 15.25
N LEU A 32 6.64 3.13 14.39
CA LEU A 32 8.05 3.07 14.77
C LEU A 32 8.61 4.44 15.19
N SER A 33 7.92 5.54 14.87
CA SER A 33 8.34 6.90 15.22
C SER A 33 7.66 7.37 16.52
N PRO A 34 8.40 7.51 17.64
CA PRO A 34 7.81 7.87 18.93
C PRO A 34 7.08 9.21 18.91
N SER A 35 7.63 10.21 18.21
CA SER A 35 7.00 11.53 18.07
C SER A 35 5.67 11.47 17.32
N VAL A 36 5.59 10.66 16.25
CA VAL A 36 4.35 10.45 15.50
C VAL A 36 3.32 9.73 16.36
N VAL A 37 3.72 8.69 17.12
CA VAL A 37 2.83 7.98 18.04
C VAL A 37 2.29 8.89 19.13
N LEU A 38 3.13 9.75 19.73
CA LEU A 38 2.69 10.69 20.75
C LEU A 38 1.73 11.76 20.20
N ALA A 39 2.03 12.30 19.02
CA ALA A 39 1.13 13.23 18.32
C ALA A 39 -0.21 12.57 17.99
N PHE A 40 -0.18 11.34 17.45
CA PHE A 40 -1.38 10.59 17.15
C PHE A 40 -2.19 10.32 18.42
N ALA A 41 -1.57 9.88 19.51
CA ALA A 41 -2.25 9.66 20.79
C ALA A 41 -2.92 10.95 21.30
N ALA A 42 -2.21 12.09 21.23
CA ALA A 42 -2.76 13.38 21.62
C ALA A 42 -4.01 13.74 20.79
N LEU A 43 -3.92 13.61 19.46
CA LEU A 43 -5.03 13.85 18.54
C LEU A 43 -6.21 12.88 18.76
N TYR A 44 -5.91 11.61 19.02
CA TYR A 44 -6.91 10.56 19.18
C TYR A 44 -7.72 10.70 20.47
N GLU A 45 -7.09 11.21 21.53
CA GLU A 45 -7.76 11.61 22.78
C GLU A 45 -8.68 12.83 22.55
N ASP A 46 -8.19 13.83 21.82
CA ASP A 46 -8.85 15.13 21.69
C ASP A 46 -9.96 15.16 20.62
N MET A 47 -9.85 14.33 19.57
CA MET A 47 -10.71 14.41 18.39
C MET A 47 -11.50 13.12 18.16
N LYS A 48 -12.76 13.09 18.63
CA LYS A 48 -13.66 11.94 18.46
C LYS A 48 -13.86 11.52 17.00
N VAL A 49 -13.89 12.48 16.07
CA VAL A 49 -14.04 12.19 14.63
C VAL A 49 -12.83 11.43 14.09
N LEU A 50 -11.62 11.80 14.53
CA LEU A 50 -10.40 11.09 14.15
C LEU A 50 -10.40 9.68 14.72
N ARG A 51 -10.89 9.49 15.95
CA ARG A 51 -11.05 8.17 16.56
C ARG A 51 -11.94 7.25 15.73
N LEU A 52 -13.15 7.70 15.43
CA LEU A 52 -14.10 6.93 14.63
C LEU A 52 -13.53 6.59 13.24
N GLY A 53 -12.97 7.58 12.53
CA GLY A 53 -12.39 7.35 11.21
C GLY A 53 -11.17 6.41 11.26
N GLY A 54 -10.32 6.58 12.28
CA GLY A 54 -9.15 5.73 12.51
C GLY A 54 -9.54 4.29 12.84
N ASP A 55 -10.51 4.07 13.72
CA ASP A 55 -11.02 2.74 14.06
C ASP A 55 -11.60 2.03 12.81
N MET A 56 -12.33 2.77 11.98
CA MET A 56 -12.90 2.23 10.74
C MET A 56 -11.82 1.78 9.75
N ILE A 57 -10.83 2.64 9.47
CA ILE A 57 -9.74 2.28 8.55
C ILE A 57 -8.89 1.16 9.14
N PHE A 58 -8.52 1.25 10.41
CA PHE A 58 -7.72 0.22 11.07
C PHE A 58 -8.43 -1.14 11.02
N GLY A 59 -9.73 -1.17 11.32
CA GLY A 59 -10.52 -2.39 11.25
C GLY A 59 -10.65 -2.93 9.82
N TYR A 60 -10.78 -2.05 8.82
CA TYR A 60 -10.79 -2.45 7.41
C TYR A 60 -9.45 -3.05 6.98
N LEU A 61 -8.34 -2.34 7.23
CA LEU A 61 -7.00 -2.79 6.90
C LEU A 61 -6.69 -4.13 7.58
N THR A 62 -6.95 -4.26 8.88
CA THR A 62 -6.70 -5.52 9.62
C THR A 62 -7.47 -6.69 8.99
N ARG A 63 -8.75 -6.50 8.63
CA ARG A 63 -9.52 -7.56 7.96
C ARG A 63 -8.96 -7.92 6.60
N GLN A 64 -8.46 -6.96 5.83
CA GLN A 64 -7.88 -7.23 4.53
C GLN A 64 -6.55 -7.97 4.65
N ALA A 65 -5.69 -7.58 5.58
CA ALA A 65 -4.44 -8.30 5.83
C ALA A 65 -4.67 -9.71 6.39
N ASP A 66 -5.66 -9.89 7.28
CA ASP A 66 -6.04 -11.22 7.77
C ASP A 66 -6.54 -12.11 6.60
N LYS A 67 -7.37 -11.57 5.70
CA LYS A 67 -7.83 -12.28 4.49
C LYS A 67 -6.69 -12.64 3.54
N SER A 68 -5.79 -11.69 3.26
CA SER A 68 -4.63 -11.94 2.42
C SER A 68 -3.75 -13.02 3.02
N ARG A 69 -3.50 -13.00 4.33
CA ARG A 69 -2.77 -14.06 5.03
C ARG A 69 -3.43 -15.43 4.87
N GLU A 70 -4.74 -15.51 5.05
CA GLU A 70 -5.50 -16.75 4.86
C GLU A 70 -5.43 -17.25 3.40
N GLU A 71 -5.48 -16.34 2.42
CA GLU A 71 -5.32 -16.67 1.00
C GLU A 71 -3.93 -17.24 0.72
N ILE A 72 -2.89 -16.60 1.25
CA ILE A 72 -1.50 -17.03 1.08
C ILE A 72 -1.30 -18.40 1.71
N GLU A 73 -1.80 -18.62 2.93
CA GLU A 73 -1.70 -19.93 3.57
C GLU A 73 -2.45 -21.01 2.78
N ARG A 74 -3.56 -20.66 2.12
CA ARG A 74 -4.30 -21.55 1.22
C ARG A 74 -3.53 -21.84 -0.06
N GLN A 75 -3.00 -20.81 -0.72
CA GLN A 75 -2.17 -20.94 -1.93
C GLN A 75 -0.91 -21.75 -1.61
N ARG A 76 -0.19 -21.45 -0.54
CA ARG A 76 0.99 -22.21 -0.09
C ARG A 76 0.67 -23.68 0.15
N ARG A 77 -0.49 -23.97 0.74
CA ARG A 77 -0.94 -25.36 0.95
C ARG A 77 -1.27 -26.03 -0.39
N GLY A 78 -1.99 -25.35 -1.28
CA GLY A 78 -2.32 -25.86 -2.61
C GLY A 78 -1.08 -26.15 -3.46
N ILE A 79 -0.12 -25.22 -3.49
CA ILE A 79 1.17 -25.42 -4.18
C ILE A 79 1.95 -26.55 -3.50
N GLY A 80 1.99 -26.61 -2.17
CA GLY A 80 2.70 -27.67 -1.46
C GLY A 80 2.13 -29.07 -1.74
N GLU A 81 0.79 -29.17 -1.83
CA GLU A 81 0.09 -30.39 -2.23
C GLU A 81 0.33 -30.73 -3.71
N GLY A 82 0.37 -29.73 -4.59
CA GLY A 82 0.61 -29.91 -6.03
C GLY A 82 2.05 -30.30 -6.38
N VAL A 83 3.04 -29.72 -5.71
CA VAL A 83 4.47 -29.98 -5.93
C VAL A 83 4.95 -31.19 -5.10
N GLY A 84 4.14 -31.67 -4.16
CA GLY A 84 4.49 -32.80 -3.29
C GLY A 84 5.60 -32.47 -2.27
N ARG A 85 5.89 -31.19 -2.05
CA ARG A 85 6.86 -30.69 -1.05
C ARG A 85 6.38 -29.39 -0.45
N VAL A 86 6.79 -29.11 0.79
CA VAL A 86 6.51 -27.83 1.43
C VAL A 86 7.26 -26.73 0.68
N VAL A 87 6.52 -25.74 0.17
CA VAL A 87 7.10 -24.57 -0.50
C VAL A 87 7.51 -23.54 0.56
N SER A 88 8.77 -23.14 0.50
CA SER A 88 9.36 -22.14 1.39
C SER A 88 8.78 -20.75 1.14
N GLU A 89 8.92 -19.85 2.11
CA GLU A 89 8.38 -18.49 1.94
C GLU A 89 9.19 -17.70 0.90
N GLU A 90 10.47 -18.02 0.80
CA GLU A 90 11.43 -17.45 -0.13
C GLU A 90 11.09 -17.80 -1.58
N GLU A 91 10.65 -19.04 -1.85
CA GLU A 91 10.21 -19.47 -3.19
C GLU A 91 8.96 -18.71 -3.65
N VAL A 92 7.99 -18.50 -2.74
CA VAL A 92 6.80 -17.69 -3.03
C VAL A 92 7.20 -16.24 -3.29
N LYS A 93 8.06 -15.67 -2.45
CA LYS A 93 8.55 -14.29 -2.61
C LYS A 93 9.27 -14.08 -3.94
N ALA A 94 10.09 -15.05 -4.36
CA ALA A 94 10.79 -15.00 -5.63
C ALA A 94 9.79 -14.98 -6.80
N GLY A 95 8.75 -15.82 -6.77
CA GLY A 95 7.68 -15.83 -7.76
C GLY A 95 6.91 -14.51 -7.85
N PHE A 96 6.53 -13.92 -6.70
CA PHE A 96 5.85 -12.63 -6.66
C PHE A 96 6.73 -11.47 -7.13
N SER A 97 8.03 -11.48 -6.81
CA SER A 97 8.96 -10.45 -7.28
C SER A 97 9.17 -10.49 -8.79
N VAL A 98 9.12 -11.68 -9.39
CA VAL A 98 9.12 -11.82 -10.86
C VAL A 98 7.82 -11.30 -11.43
N PHE A 99 6.70 -11.67 -10.81
CA PHE A 99 5.38 -11.24 -11.26
C PHE A 99 5.26 -9.70 -11.26
N GLU A 100 5.58 -9.02 -10.16
CA GLU A 100 5.61 -7.53 -10.12
C GLU A 100 6.60 -6.91 -11.12
N GLY A 101 7.65 -7.64 -11.50
CA GLY A 101 8.60 -7.19 -12.51
C GLY A 101 8.03 -7.18 -13.93
N ILE A 102 7.06 -8.07 -14.18
CA ILE A 102 6.41 -8.27 -15.48
C ILE A 102 5.07 -7.53 -15.55
N ASP A 103 4.24 -7.60 -14.51
CA ASP A 103 2.98 -6.85 -14.37
C ASP A 103 3.27 -5.35 -14.15
N VAL A 104 3.48 -4.64 -15.27
CA VAL A 104 3.88 -3.23 -15.29
C VAL A 104 2.69 -2.34 -14.94
N ASN A 105 1.50 -2.70 -15.40
CA ASN A 105 0.28 -1.94 -15.20
C ASN A 105 -0.31 -2.15 -13.78
N LYS A 106 0.14 -3.19 -13.06
CA LYS A 106 -0.26 -3.59 -11.71
C LYS A 106 -1.74 -3.97 -11.60
N ASP A 107 -2.29 -4.55 -12.65
CA ASP A 107 -3.66 -5.04 -12.67
C ASP A 107 -3.82 -6.42 -12.01
N GLY A 108 -2.69 -7.09 -11.69
CA GLY A 108 -2.68 -8.41 -11.07
C GLY A 108 -2.71 -9.56 -12.09
N GLU A 109 -2.61 -9.23 -13.37
CA GLU A 109 -2.51 -10.14 -14.51
C GLU A 109 -1.22 -9.83 -15.27
N ILE A 110 -0.72 -10.79 -16.04
CA ILE A 110 0.36 -10.55 -17.00
C ILE A 110 -0.24 -10.65 -18.39
N SER A 111 -0.24 -9.52 -19.10
CA SER A 111 -0.59 -9.48 -20.52
C SER A 111 0.55 -10.01 -21.41
N ARG A 112 0.21 -10.39 -22.65
CA ARG A 112 1.20 -10.81 -23.65
C ARG A 112 2.25 -9.73 -23.90
N GLU A 113 1.81 -8.48 -23.99
CA GLU A 113 2.66 -7.33 -24.23
C GLU A 113 3.64 -7.09 -23.06
N GLU A 114 3.19 -7.27 -21.83
CA GLU A 114 4.04 -7.17 -20.63
C GLU A 114 5.11 -8.27 -20.58
N LEU A 115 4.73 -9.49 -20.95
CA LEU A 115 5.64 -10.62 -21.03
C LEU A 115 6.68 -10.46 -22.15
N GLU A 116 6.28 -9.98 -23.32
CA GLU A 116 7.21 -9.75 -24.45
C GLU A 116 8.21 -8.62 -24.16
N VAL A 117 7.79 -7.58 -23.44
CA VAL A 117 8.66 -6.42 -23.15
C VAL A 117 9.67 -6.70 -22.04
N ARG A 118 9.34 -7.56 -21.06
CA ARG A 118 10.19 -7.79 -19.88
C ARG A 118 10.56 -9.24 -19.57
N GLY A 119 9.99 -10.21 -20.26
CA GLY A 119 10.31 -11.63 -20.07
C GLY A 119 11.77 -11.97 -20.33
N GLU A 120 12.45 -11.24 -21.23
CA GLU A 120 13.88 -11.44 -21.51
C GLU A 120 14.79 -11.07 -20.32
N GLY A 121 14.38 -10.13 -19.44
CA GLY A 121 15.17 -9.71 -18.28
C GLY A 121 15.09 -10.66 -17.08
N VAL A 122 14.12 -11.57 -17.08
CA VAL A 122 13.88 -12.53 -15.99
C VAL A 122 14.80 -13.76 -16.10
N LEU A 123 15.32 -14.03 -17.31
CA LEU A 123 16.28 -15.10 -17.63
C LEU A 123 17.57 -15.05 -16.78
N GLU A 124 18.03 -13.87 -16.38
CA GLU A 124 19.25 -13.75 -15.56
C GLU A 124 19.06 -14.24 -14.11
N VAL A 125 17.81 -14.36 -13.63
CA VAL A 125 17.52 -14.68 -12.22
C VAL A 125 17.23 -16.18 -11.99
N PHE A 126 16.73 -16.92 -12.99
CA PHE A 126 16.18 -18.28 -12.78
C PHE A 126 16.88 -19.46 -13.46
N GLY A 127 17.91 -19.27 -14.31
CA GLY A 127 18.70 -20.39 -14.85
C GLY A 127 17.97 -21.31 -15.83
N GLU A 128 18.47 -22.55 -16.03
CA GLU A 128 18.10 -23.45 -17.15
C GLU A 128 16.65 -23.98 -17.13
N ASP A 129 15.90 -23.89 -16.01
CA ASP A 129 14.49 -24.32 -15.93
C ASP A 129 13.51 -23.27 -16.49
N PHE A 130 13.99 -22.07 -16.86
CA PHE A 130 13.15 -20.95 -17.31
C PHE A 130 12.59 -21.12 -18.73
N ASP A 131 13.27 -21.84 -19.62
CA ASP A 131 12.77 -22.08 -20.98
C ASP A 131 11.50 -22.95 -20.98
N GLU A 132 11.39 -23.85 -20.00
CA GLU A 132 10.20 -24.69 -19.80
C GLU A 132 9.05 -23.88 -19.18
N PHE A 133 9.37 -23.01 -18.22
CA PHE A 133 8.45 -22.04 -17.63
C PHE A 133 7.91 -21.04 -18.66
N MET A 134 8.76 -20.44 -19.50
CA MET A 134 8.36 -19.48 -20.54
C MET A 134 7.55 -20.15 -21.65
N LYS A 135 7.89 -21.38 -22.04
CA LYS A 135 7.03 -22.14 -22.96
C LYS A 135 5.65 -22.37 -22.34
N ALA A 136 5.56 -22.75 -21.07
CA ALA A 136 4.29 -22.92 -20.39
C ALA A 136 3.49 -21.61 -20.31
N LEU A 137 4.15 -20.47 -20.06
CA LEU A 137 3.53 -19.15 -19.96
C LEU A 137 3.05 -18.63 -21.33
N ILE A 138 3.85 -18.79 -22.39
CA ILE A 138 3.45 -18.44 -23.76
C ILE A 138 2.27 -19.31 -24.22
N THR A 139 2.30 -20.61 -23.93
CA THR A 139 1.18 -21.52 -24.26
C THR A 139 -0.07 -21.16 -23.46
N ALA A 140 0.06 -20.73 -22.20
CA ALA A 140 -1.05 -20.29 -21.36
C ALA A 140 -1.71 -19.00 -21.89
N ILE A 141 -0.93 -18.03 -22.37
CA ILE A 141 -1.43 -16.80 -22.99
C ILE A 141 -2.13 -17.09 -24.32
N GLU A 142 -1.64 -18.07 -25.09
CA GLU A 142 -2.26 -18.46 -26.37
C GLU A 142 -3.58 -19.22 -26.17
N ASP A 143 -3.76 -19.89 -25.03
CA ASP A 143 -4.95 -20.67 -24.67
C ASP A 143 -5.93 -19.93 -23.71
N SER A 144 -5.66 -18.69 -23.28
CA SER A 144 -6.59 -17.83 -22.52
C SER A 144 -7.07 -16.63 -23.36
N ASP A 145 -7.88 -15.75 -22.77
CA ASP A 145 -8.37 -14.50 -23.36
C ASP A 145 -7.28 -13.43 -23.58
N GLY A 146 -6.00 -13.77 -23.34
CA GLY A 146 -4.85 -12.92 -23.62
C GLY A 146 -4.13 -12.40 -22.38
N THR A 147 -4.64 -12.70 -21.18
CA THR A 147 -3.99 -12.40 -19.90
C THR A 147 -3.81 -13.67 -19.06
N VAL A 148 -2.86 -13.64 -18.12
CA VAL A 148 -2.62 -14.76 -17.20
C VAL A 148 -2.38 -14.24 -15.78
N THR A 149 -3.20 -14.69 -14.84
CA THR A 149 -3.07 -14.38 -13.40
C THR A 149 -1.95 -15.19 -12.73
N ILE A 150 -1.46 -14.73 -11.57
CA ILE A 150 -0.49 -15.50 -10.73
C ILE A 150 -0.96 -16.93 -10.46
N GLU A 151 -2.26 -17.08 -10.20
CA GLU A 151 -2.86 -18.37 -9.90
C GLU A 151 -2.83 -19.29 -11.12
N GLU A 152 -3.11 -18.77 -12.32
CA GLU A 152 -3.01 -19.54 -13.56
C GLU A 152 -1.58 -19.97 -13.90
N ILE A 153 -0.59 -19.09 -13.70
CA ILE A 153 0.84 -19.41 -13.92
C ILE A 153 1.29 -20.54 -12.98
N LEU A 154 0.83 -20.52 -11.73
CA LEU A 154 1.20 -21.51 -10.72
C LEU A 154 0.38 -22.81 -10.81
N LEU A 155 -0.83 -22.79 -11.40
CA LEU A 155 -1.73 -23.94 -11.49
C LEU A 155 -1.73 -24.64 -12.86
N ARG A 156 -1.32 -24.01 -13.96
CA ARG A 156 -1.39 -24.60 -15.33
C ARG A 156 -0.36 -25.67 -15.67
N ASN A 157 0.39 -26.20 -14.70
CA ASN A 157 1.02 -27.52 -14.86
C ASN A 157 0.01 -28.69 -14.80
N ARG A 158 -1.30 -28.45 -14.65
CA ARG A 158 -2.37 -29.44 -14.89
C ARG A 158 -3.79 -28.83 -14.95
N GLU A 159 -4.27 -28.55 -16.17
CA GLU A 159 -5.69 -28.42 -16.65
C GLU A 159 -6.82 -27.72 -15.83
N CYS A 160 -7.35 -26.63 -16.44
CA CYS A 160 -8.75 -26.15 -16.68
C CYS A 160 -9.83 -25.90 -15.57
N VAL A 161 -10.40 -24.66 -15.52
CA VAL A 161 -11.81 -24.22 -15.84
C VAL A 161 -12.22 -22.87 -15.15
N GLY A 162 -12.36 -21.78 -15.94
CA GLY A 162 -13.50 -20.83 -16.08
C GLY A 162 -13.92 -19.73 -15.05
N GLY A 163 -13.84 -18.43 -15.43
CA GLY A 163 -15.03 -17.54 -15.58
C GLY A 163 -15.15 -16.13 -14.91
N GLU A 164 -14.81 -15.07 -15.67
CA GLU A 164 -15.50 -13.76 -15.96
C GLU A 164 -15.57 -12.50 -15.01
N GLU A 165 -15.49 -11.35 -15.71
CA GLU A 165 -15.12 -9.94 -15.41
C GLU A 165 -16.23 -8.94 -14.96
N GLY A 166 -15.83 -7.68 -14.67
CA GLY A 166 -16.57 -6.49 -15.14
C GLY A 166 -16.27 -5.13 -14.47
N GLY A 167 -15.77 -4.14 -15.24
CA GLY A 167 -15.49 -2.74 -14.82
C GLY A 167 -16.28 -1.63 -15.55
N ARG A 168 -16.09 -0.35 -15.14
CA ARG A 168 -16.04 0.92 -15.95
C ARG A 168 -16.33 2.22 -15.16
N GLY A 169 -15.51 3.26 -15.36
CA GLY A 169 -15.89 4.69 -15.27
C GLY A 169 -14.81 5.66 -14.73
N GLU A 170 -13.92 6.21 -15.59
CA GLU A 170 -12.72 6.97 -15.12
C GLU A 170 -12.63 8.46 -15.55
N GLU A 171 -13.38 8.95 -16.54
CA GLU A 171 -12.99 10.21 -17.21
C GLU A 171 -13.41 11.52 -16.50
N GLU A 172 -14.52 11.54 -15.76
CA GLU A 172 -14.95 12.72 -14.98
C GLU A 172 -14.29 12.79 -13.59
N LEU A 173 -13.54 11.74 -13.23
CA LEU A 173 -12.90 11.57 -11.94
C LEU A 173 -11.58 12.35 -11.85
N CYS A 174 -10.84 12.46 -12.97
CA CYS A 174 -9.46 12.98 -12.99
C CYS A 174 -9.31 14.44 -12.54
N VAL A 175 -10.25 15.33 -12.86
CA VAL A 175 -10.15 16.77 -12.52
C VAL A 175 -10.34 17.02 -11.02
N ALA A 176 -11.27 16.30 -10.39
CA ALA A 176 -11.56 16.45 -8.95
C ALA A 176 -10.51 15.76 -8.05
N PHE A 177 -9.70 14.85 -8.61
CA PHE A 177 -8.58 14.23 -7.89
C PHE A 177 -7.41 15.21 -7.71
N GLY A 178 -7.11 16.04 -8.71
CA GLY A 178 -5.98 16.98 -8.67
C GLY A 178 -6.06 18.05 -7.58
N GLU A 179 -7.25 18.62 -7.32
CA GLU A 179 -7.40 19.69 -6.32
C GLU A 179 -7.04 19.24 -4.90
N LYS A 180 -7.40 18.00 -4.54
CA LYS A 180 -7.15 17.44 -3.21
C LYS A 180 -5.66 17.21 -3.01
N GLU A 181 -4.99 16.70 -4.03
CA GLU A 181 -3.56 16.44 -4.02
C GLU A 181 -2.76 17.74 -3.92
N LEU A 182 -3.10 18.75 -4.73
CA LEU A 182 -2.48 20.07 -4.65
C LEU A 182 -2.61 20.69 -3.25
N LYS A 183 -3.79 20.58 -2.65
CA LYS A 183 -4.01 21.09 -1.29
C LYS A 183 -3.18 20.32 -0.25
N PHE A 184 -3.08 19.00 -0.37
CA PHE A 184 -2.25 18.19 0.52
C PHE A 184 -0.77 18.59 0.42
N THR A 185 -0.23 18.70 -0.80
CA THR A 185 1.14 19.15 -1.06
C THR A 185 1.39 20.55 -0.49
N ALA A 186 0.45 21.49 -0.66
CA ALA A 186 0.57 22.83 -0.08
C ALA A 186 0.64 22.80 1.47
N MET A 187 -0.09 21.90 2.12
CA MET A 187 0.02 21.72 3.57
C MET A 187 1.38 21.18 3.99
N LEU A 188 1.92 20.19 3.26
CA LEU A 188 3.25 19.63 3.53
C LEU A 188 4.35 20.69 3.38
N SER A 189 4.33 21.46 2.29
CA SER A 189 5.30 22.54 2.07
C SER A 189 5.28 23.57 3.20
N GLN A 190 4.09 23.91 3.70
CA GLN A 190 3.96 24.85 4.80
C GLN A 190 4.45 24.29 6.15
N VAL A 191 4.24 23.00 6.42
CA VAL A 191 4.83 22.35 7.61
C VAL A 191 6.36 22.30 7.50
N ALA A 192 6.90 22.03 6.30
CA ALA A 192 8.33 22.06 6.05
C ALA A 192 8.94 23.44 6.34
N GLU A 193 8.29 24.50 5.84
CA GLU A 193 8.70 25.89 6.07
C GLU A 193 8.71 26.25 7.57
N TRP A 194 7.73 25.76 8.34
CA TRP A 194 7.71 25.95 9.79
C TRP A 194 8.88 25.26 10.48
N GLU A 195 9.23 24.04 10.05
CA GLU A 195 10.38 23.31 10.58
C GLU A 195 11.70 24.04 10.29
N GLU A 196 11.91 24.47 9.04
CA GLU A 196 13.09 25.22 8.62
C GLU A 196 13.23 26.55 9.37
N SER A 197 12.10 27.20 9.67
CA SER A 197 12.05 28.44 10.45
C SER A 197 12.23 28.22 11.96
N GLY A 198 12.40 26.98 12.42
CA GLY A 198 12.56 26.65 13.84
C GLY A 198 11.30 26.92 14.68
N VAL A 199 10.13 26.91 14.04
CA VAL A 199 8.85 27.15 14.72
C VAL A 199 8.57 26.02 15.70
N SER A 200 8.24 26.39 16.93
CA SER A 200 7.84 25.45 17.98
C SER A 200 6.54 25.89 18.65
N ALA A 201 5.72 24.94 19.10
CA ALA A 201 4.56 25.21 19.94
C ALA A 201 4.75 24.62 21.35
N SER A 202 3.95 25.03 22.33
CA SER A 202 3.98 24.46 23.69
C SER A 202 2.76 23.57 23.94
N GLY A 203 2.85 22.73 24.98
CA GLY A 203 1.76 21.83 25.38
C GLY A 203 1.39 20.80 24.30
N ARG A 204 0.10 20.47 24.20
CA ARG A 204 -0.40 19.46 23.24
C ARG A 204 -0.14 19.86 21.79
N SER A 205 -0.29 21.14 21.43
CA SER A 205 0.01 21.61 20.07
C SER A 205 1.49 21.46 19.71
N GLY A 206 2.41 21.59 20.68
CA GLY A 206 3.83 21.29 20.49
C GLY A 206 4.07 19.82 20.14
N ILE A 207 3.47 18.91 20.92
CA ILE A 207 3.58 17.46 20.67
C ILE A 207 3.06 17.09 19.27
N ILE A 208 1.91 17.67 18.88
CA ILE A 208 1.32 17.42 17.56
C ILE A 208 2.24 17.95 16.45
N LEU A 209 2.77 19.15 16.61
CA LEU A 209 3.68 19.77 15.64
C LEU A 209 4.98 18.96 15.48
N ASP A 210 5.59 18.54 16.59
CA ASP A 210 6.80 17.70 16.58
C ASP A 210 6.55 16.35 15.88
N GLY A 211 5.36 15.76 16.08
CA GLY A 211 4.95 14.57 15.35
C GLY A 211 4.73 14.82 13.86
N CYS A 212 4.19 15.98 13.47
CA CYS A 212 4.07 16.37 12.06
C CYS A 212 5.45 16.50 11.40
N TYR A 213 6.44 17.11 12.06
CA TYR A 213 7.82 17.20 11.55
C TYR A 213 8.46 15.80 11.42
N ALA A 214 8.30 14.95 12.42
CA ALA A 214 8.80 13.58 12.36
C ALA A 214 8.12 12.76 11.25
N GLY A 215 6.82 12.95 11.02
CA GLY A 215 6.07 12.30 9.96
C GLY A 215 6.47 12.78 8.56
N LEU A 216 6.74 14.08 8.41
CA LEU A 216 7.17 14.69 7.13
C LEU A 216 8.49 14.10 6.61
N LYS A 217 9.39 13.70 7.52
CA LYS A 217 10.68 13.08 7.19
C LYS A 217 10.59 11.62 6.75
N ASN A 218 9.43 11.00 6.89
CA ASN A 218 9.21 9.60 6.52
C ASN A 218 8.28 9.52 5.30
N GLU A 219 8.84 9.16 4.15
CA GLU A 219 8.12 9.11 2.87
C GLU A 219 6.93 8.14 2.89
N GLU A 220 7.06 6.98 3.58
CA GLU A 220 5.96 6.02 3.69
C GLU A 220 4.79 6.60 4.49
N VAL A 221 5.08 7.37 5.55
CA VAL A 221 4.05 8.07 6.34
C VAL A 221 3.37 9.14 5.49
N VAL A 222 4.14 9.93 4.75
CA VAL A 222 3.61 10.97 3.85
C VAL A 222 2.71 10.36 2.78
N GLU A 223 3.14 9.27 2.14
CA GLU A 223 2.38 8.57 1.11
C GLU A 223 1.08 7.97 1.66
N ALA A 224 1.12 7.33 2.82
CA ALA A 224 -0.09 6.82 3.47
C ALA A 224 -1.06 7.97 3.83
N LEU A 225 -0.55 9.08 4.36
CA LEU A 225 -1.37 10.27 4.65
C LEU A 225 -1.96 10.88 3.39
N ARG A 226 -1.24 10.87 2.27
CA ARG A 226 -1.73 11.32 0.96
C ARG A 226 -2.95 10.49 0.55
N ILE A 227 -2.84 9.16 0.57
CA ILE A 227 -3.93 8.23 0.26
C ILE A 227 -5.11 8.46 1.21
N VAL A 228 -4.87 8.56 2.51
CA VAL A 228 -5.93 8.83 3.50
C VAL A 228 -6.64 10.15 3.17
N TYR A 229 -5.90 11.19 2.84
CA TYR A 229 -6.46 12.51 2.55
C TYR A 229 -7.23 12.51 1.22
N THR A 230 -6.75 11.87 0.16
CA THR A 230 -7.42 11.83 -1.15
C THR A 230 -8.66 10.95 -1.16
N ASP A 231 -8.63 9.84 -0.42
CA ASP A 231 -9.63 8.78 -0.58
C ASP A 231 -10.70 8.84 0.53
N TYR A 232 -10.37 9.37 1.72
CA TYR A 232 -11.28 9.34 2.88
C TYR A 232 -11.69 10.74 3.31
N SER A 233 -12.88 11.16 2.88
CA SER A 233 -13.43 12.50 3.14
C SER A 233 -13.52 12.88 4.62
N ALA A 234 -13.90 11.95 5.50
CA ALA A 234 -14.00 12.20 6.93
C ALA A 234 -12.62 12.51 7.56
N LEU A 235 -11.58 11.79 7.14
CA LEU A 235 -10.22 12.01 7.62
C LEU A 235 -9.57 13.23 6.99
N ARG A 236 -9.94 13.56 5.74
CA ARG A 236 -9.59 14.85 5.12
C ARG A 236 -10.06 16.03 5.96
N LEU A 237 -11.32 16.01 6.39
CA LEU A 237 -11.89 17.06 7.25
C LEU A 237 -11.16 17.16 8.58
N ALA A 238 -10.78 16.02 9.17
CA ALA A 238 -9.98 16.00 10.39
C ALA A 238 -8.58 16.61 10.16
N GLY A 239 -7.91 16.24 9.06
CA GLY A 239 -6.61 16.80 8.67
C GLY A 239 -6.66 18.32 8.48
N ASP A 240 -7.68 18.82 7.77
CA ASP A 240 -7.91 20.26 7.58
C ASP A 240 -8.08 21.01 8.92
N LEU A 241 -8.80 20.39 9.87
CA LEU A 241 -9.02 20.97 11.18
C LEU A 241 -7.73 21.00 12.01
N ILE A 242 -6.98 19.90 12.02
CA ILE A 242 -5.68 19.81 12.69
C ILE A 242 -4.73 20.87 12.15
N PHE A 243 -4.63 21.00 10.83
CA PHE A 243 -3.76 21.97 10.17
C PHE A 243 -4.13 23.41 10.53
N LYS A 244 -5.43 23.74 10.56
CA LYS A 244 -5.91 25.06 11.01
C LYS A 244 -5.57 25.34 12.48
N LEU A 245 -5.69 24.34 13.36
CA LEU A 245 -5.33 24.49 14.77
C LEU A 245 -3.83 24.74 14.94
N LEU A 246 -2.99 24.03 14.18
CA LEU A 246 -1.54 24.24 14.17
C LEU A 246 -1.17 25.64 13.67
N LYS A 247 -1.80 26.12 12.58
CA LYS A 247 -1.62 27.51 12.10
C LYS A 247 -1.83 28.54 13.18
N VAL A 248 -2.93 28.40 13.94
CA VAL A 248 -3.26 29.33 15.04
C VAL A 248 -2.24 29.21 16.18
N ALA A 249 -1.82 27.98 16.53
CA ALA A 249 -0.85 27.76 17.60
C ALA A 249 0.53 28.33 17.26
N VAL A 250 0.96 28.21 16.00
CA VAL A 250 2.21 28.77 15.47
C VAL A 250 2.16 30.29 15.42
N GLY A 251 1.07 30.87 14.91
CA GLY A 251 0.94 32.33 14.76
C GLY A 251 0.97 33.10 16.09
N ARG A 252 0.48 32.51 17.18
CA ARG A 252 0.43 33.16 18.51
C ARG A 252 1.80 33.33 19.19
N LYS A 253 2.86 32.71 18.68
CA LYS A 253 4.20 32.75 19.29
C LYS A 253 5.14 33.75 18.61
N GLY A 254 4.71 34.34 17.50
CA GLY A 254 5.45 35.36 16.75
C GLY A 254 5.07 36.81 17.08
N GLU A 255 4.13 37.02 18.01
CA GLU A 255 3.76 38.32 18.62
C GLU A 255 4.26 38.37 20.07
#